data_AF-F4X4N8-F1
#
_entry.id   AF-F4X4N8-F1
#
_cell.length_a   1.000
_cell.length_b   1.000
_cell.length_c   1.000
_cell.angle_alpha   90.00
_cell.angle_beta   90.00
_cell.angle_gamma   90.00
#
_symmetry.space_group_name_H-M   'P 1'
#
loop_
_entity.id
_entity.type
_entity.pdbx_description
1 polymer ?
#
loop_
_entity_poly.entity_id
_entity_poly.type
_entity_poly.pdbx_seq_one_letter_code
_entity_poly.pdbx_strand_id
1 'polypeptide(L)'
;LALFMIIPMSPQIMDIVMPLNNTRPRKLLIEVEYRVDREKYYYPILFHSYVAIVLIISIIVCVDTTYISYVEHGCSLFAAIGYRLEHVISKGHIDKTSYFAKSKERTYQDVKIEDTCFKEKEIFYEFVTCLRKHQLAIKFVFLEY
;
A
#
# COMPACT_ATOMS: atom_id res chain seq x y z
N LEU A 1 13.24 -11.70 -10.36
CA LEU A 1 12.26 -11.84 -11.48
C LEU A 1 12.94 -12.21 -12.79
N ALA A 2 13.83 -11.38 -13.35
CA ALA A 2 14.46 -11.63 -14.65
C ALA A 2 15.22 -12.96 -14.74
N LEU A 3 16.04 -13.30 -13.72
CA LEU A 3 16.74 -14.60 -13.67
C LEU A 3 15.78 -15.79 -13.66
N PHE A 4 14.67 -15.68 -12.94
CA PHE A 4 13.62 -16.71 -12.88
C PHE A 4 12.91 -16.86 -14.24
N MET A 5 12.69 -15.73 -14.94
CA MET A 5 12.09 -15.74 -16.27
C MET A 5 12.98 -16.35 -17.36
N ILE A 6 14.29 -16.44 -17.16
CA ILE A 6 15.19 -17.02 -18.16
C ILE A 6 15.16 -18.57 -18.13
N ILE A 7 14.69 -19.17 -17.03
CA ILE A 7 14.71 -20.64 -16.83
C ILE A 7 13.99 -21.41 -17.97
N PRO A 8 12.75 -21.06 -18.38
CA PRO A 8 12.04 -21.76 -19.46
C PRO A 8 12.62 -21.48 -20.85
N MET A 9 13.25 -20.31 -21.02
CA MET A 9 13.86 -19.88 -22.28
C MET A 9 15.21 -20.55 -22.51
N SER A 10 15.90 -20.97 -21.45
CA SER A 10 17.23 -21.59 -21.52
C SER A 10 17.32 -22.79 -22.48
N PRO A 11 16.42 -23.80 -22.49
CA PRO A 11 16.48 -24.88 -23.47
C PRO A 11 16.28 -24.39 -24.91
N GLN A 12 15.42 -23.39 -25.13
CA GLN A 12 15.12 -22.88 -26.48
C GLN A 12 16.31 -22.11 -27.08
N ILE A 13 16.98 -21.29 -26.26
CA ILE A 13 18.20 -20.60 -26.66
C ILE A 13 19.30 -21.63 -26.97
N MET A 14 19.41 -22.66 -26.13
CA MET A 14 20.40 -23.72 -26.31
C MET A 14 20.15 -24.58 -27.54
N ASP A 15 18.90 -24.75 -27.98
CA ASP A 15 18.59 -25.45 -29.24
C ASP A 15 19.03 -24.64 -30.47
N ILE A 16 19.11 -23.31 -30.38
CA ILE A 16 19.63 -22.44 -31.44
C ILE A 16 21.17 -22.42 -31.43
N VAL A 17 21.78 -22.28 -30.25
CA VAL A 17 23.23 -22.14 -30.09
C VAL A 17 23.98 -23.47 -30.24
N MET A 18 23.42 -24.56 -29.70
CA MET A 18 24.01 -25.89 -29.72
C MET A 18 22.92 -26.97 -29.88
N PRO A 19 22.45 -27.20 -31.13
CA PRO A 19 21.39 -28.17 -31.38
C PRO A 19 21.86 -29.59 -31.06
N LEU A 20 20.96 -30.39 -30.47
CA LEU A 20 21.15 -31.83 -30.29
C LEU A 20 20.30 -32.60 -31.31
N ASN A 21 20.65 -33.87 -31.55
CA ASN A 21 19.83 -34.78 -32.37
C ASN A 21 18.44 -35.06 -31.76
N ASN A 22 18.26 -34.82 -30.45
CA ASN A 22 16.99 -35.00 -29.74
C ASN A 22 16.51 -33.66 -29.17
N THR A 23 15.19 -33.47 -29.14
CA THR A 23 14.55 -32.27 -28.55
C THR A 23 14.83 -32.20 -27.05
N ARG A 24 15.31 -31.04 -26.55
CA ARG A 24 15.46 -30.82 -25.11
C ARG A 24 14.09 -30.78 -24.42
N PRO A 25 13.95 -31.31 -23.19
CA PRO A 25 12.69 -31.23 -22.46
C PRO A 25 12.36 -29.76 -22.16
N ARG A 26 11.12 -29.38 -22.49
CA ARG A 26 10.62 -28.02 -22.25
C ARG A 26 10.33 -27.83 -20.76
N LYS A 27 10.73 -26.69 -20.21
CA LYS A 27 10.51 -26.36 -18.79
C LYS A 27 9.40 -25.33 -18.65
N LEU A 28 8.53 -25.48 -17.66
CA LEU A 28 7.54 -24.48 -17.30
C LEU A 28 8.02 -23.66 -16.09
N LEU A 29 7.53 -22.42 -15.94
CA LEU A 29 7.82 -21.60 -14.74
C LEU A 29 7.15 -22.18 -13.51
N ILE A 30 5.92 -22.69 -13.68
CA ILE A 30 5.11 -23.28 -12.64
C ILE A 30 4.46 -24.53 -13.22
N GLU A 31 4.63 -25.65 -12.53
CA GLU A 31 3.96 -26.90 -12.87
C GLU A 31 2.54 -26.89 -12.31
N VAL A 32 1.59 -26.41 -13.12
CA VAL A 32 0.15 -26.38 -12.78
C VAL A 32 -0.61 -27.29 -13.72
N GLU A 33 -1.57 -28.08 -13.24
CA GLU A 33 -2.39 -28.96 -14.08
C GLU A 33 -3.41 -28.15 -14.91
N TYR A 34 -3.11 -27.89 -16.20
CA TYR A 34 -4.00 -27.11 -17.07
C TYR A 34 -5.14 -27.95 -17.71
N ARG A 35 -5.21 -29.27 -17.44
CA ARG A 35 -6.17 -30.22 -18.05
C ARG A 35 -6.22 -30.17 -19.59
N VAL A 36 -5.13 -29.71 -20.21
CA VAL A 36 -4.91 -29.65 -21.66
C VAL A 36 -3.56 -30.26 -21.98
N ASP A 37 -3.37 -30.68 -23.22
CA ASP A 37 -2.09 -31.20 -23.71
C ASP A 37 -0.99 -30.12 -23.59
N ARG A 38 0.00 -30.38 -22.73
CA ARG A 38 1.09 -29.43 -22.45
C ARG A 38 2.04 -29.25 -23.62
N GLU A 39 2.22 -30.27 -24.44
CA GLU A 39 3.14 -30.19 -25.59
C GLU A 39 2.52 -29.33 -26.69
N LYS A 40 1.23 -29.53 -26.95
CA LYS A 40 0.47 -28.75 -27.94
C LYS A 40 0.28 -27.29 -27.53
N TYR A 41 0.03 -27.01 -26.24
CA TYR A 41 -0.28 -25.67 -25.74
C TYR A 41 0.87 -25.03 -24.94
N TYR A 42 2.10 -25.50 -25.13
CA TYR A 42 3.26 -25.03 -24.37
C TYR A 42 3.44 -23.51 -24.38
N TYR A 43 3.46 -22.86 -25.54
CA TYR A 43 3.71 -21.41 -25.64
C TYR A 43 2.59 -20.57 -25.01
N PRO A 44 1.29 -20.85 -25.24
CA PRO A 44 0.21 -20.19 -24.52
C PRO A 44 0.29 -20.34 -23.00
N ILE A 45 0.57 -21.56 -22.50
CA ILE A 45 0.70 -21.84 -21.07
C ILE A 45 1.87 -21.05 -20.48
N LEU A 46 3.02 -21.08 -21.17
CA LEU A 46 4.21 -20.37 -20.74
C LEU A 46 3.96 -18.85 -20.70
N PHE A 47 3.34 -18.29 -21.74
CA PHE A 47 2.99 -16.87 -21.77
C PHE A 47 2.03 -16.47 -20.64
N HIS A 48 0.97 -17.25 -20.44
CA HIS A 48 0.03 -17.04 -19.33
C HIS A 48 0.75 -17.09 -17.98
N SER A 49 1.67 -18.02 -17.78
CA SER A 49 2.44 -18.13 -16.54
C SER A 49 3.33 -16.90 -16.28
N TYR A 50 3.99 -16.34 -17.31
CA TYR A 50 4.74 -15.10 -17.17
C TYR A 50 3.86 -13.93 -16.71
N VAL A 51 2.72 -13.74 -17.39
CA VAL A 51 1.77 -12.66 -17.06
C VAL A 51 1.25 -12.83 -15.63
N ALA A 52 0.85 -14.04 -15.25
CA ALA A 52 0.36 -14.32 -13.90
C ALA A 52 1.40 -13.98 -12.82
N ILE A 53 2.66 -14.40 -13.01
CA ILE A 53 3.75 -14.12 -12.05
C ILE A 53 4.01 -12.62 -11.92
N VAL A 54 4.07 -11.90 -13.04
CA VAL A 54 4.26 -10.43 -13.03
C VAL A 54 3.12 -9.76 -12.29
N LEU A 55 1.87 -10.14 -12.57
CA LEU A 55 0.70 -9.59 -11.90
C LEU A 55 0.72 -9.85 -10.40
N ILE A 56 0.97 -11.09 -9.97
CA ILE A 56 1.03 -11.45 -8.55
C ILE A 56 2.08 -10.62 -7.82
N ILE A 57 3.29 -10.52 -8.36
CA ILE A 57 4.36 -9.74 -7.73
C ILE A 57 4.03 -8.25 -7.72
N SER A 58 3.44 -7.73 -8.81
CA SER A 58 3.03 -6.33 -8.87
C SER A 58 1.97 -6.01 -7.83
N ILE A 59 1.00 -6.91 -7.62
CA ILE A 59 -0.04 -6.75 -6.59
C ILE A 59 0.61 -6.70 -5.21
N ILE A 60 1.54 -7.61 -4.89
CA ILE A 60 2.23 -7.62 -3.59
C ILE A 60 2.98 -6.30 -3.38
N VAL A 61 3.79 -5.87 -4.36
CA VAL A 61 4.54 -4.61 -4.28
C VAL A 61 3.61 -3.40 -4.12
N CYS A 62 2.50 -3.35 -4.87
CA CYS A 62 1.50 -2.29 -4.76
C CYS A 62 0.86 -2.25 -3.37
N VAL A 63 0.49 -3.40 -2.82
CA VAL A 63 -0.11 -3.52 -1.49
C VAL A 63 0.87 -3.04 -0.42
N ASP A 64 2.12 -3.52 -0.45
CA ASP A 64 3.15 -3.14 0.51
C ASP A 64 3.45 -1.64 0.46
N THR A 65 3.61 -1.10 -0.76
CA THR A 65 3.90 0.34 -0.96
C THR A 65 2.74 1.21 -0.48
N THR A 66 1.50 0.80 -0.76
CA THR A 66 0.30 1.52 -0.32
C THR A 66 0.17 1.49 1.20
N TYR A 67 0.45 0.34 1.82
CA TYR A 67 0.45 0.19 3.28
C TYR A 67 1.47 1.13 3.94
N ILE A 68 2.71 1.14 3.44
CA ILE A 68 3.76 2.05 3.93
C ILE A 68 3.32 3.51 3.79
N SER A 69 2.73 3.88 2.64
CA SER A 69 2.25 5.24 2.38
C SER A 69 1.17 5.67 3.37
N TYR A 70 0.24 4.79 3.73
CA TYR A 70 -0.79 5.10 4.74
C TYR A 70 -0.21 5.27 6.13
N VAL A 71 0.75 4.43 6.52
CA VAL A 71 1.44 4.56 7.81
C VAL A 71 2.22 5.87 7.87
N GLU A 72 2.99 6.20 6.83
CA GLU A 72 3.76 7.44 6.75
C GLU A 72 2.84 8.67 6.77
N HIS A 73 1.75 8.67 6.01
CA HIS A 73 0.78 9.75 6.00
C HIS A 73 0.19 9.98 7.41
N GLY A 74 -0.20 8.92 8.11
CA GLY A 74 -0.68 9.00 9.49
C GLY A 74 0.38 9.59 10.44
N CYS A 75 1.61 9.09 10.40
CA CYS A 75 2.71 9.60 11.21
C CYS A 75 3.02 11.07 10.94
N SER A 76 3.04 11.48 9.66
CA SER A 76 3.31 12.86 9.25
C SER A 76 2.24 13.82 9.75
N LEU A 77 0.97 13.40 9.74
CA LEU A 77 -0.14 14.18 10.26
C LEU A 77 -0.02 14.39 11.77
N PHE A 78 0.31 13.33 12.52
CA PHE A 78 0.54 13.45 13.96
C PHE A 78 1.72 14.36 14.30
N ALA A 79 2.82 14.26 13.54
CA ALA A 79 3.96 15.16 13.71
C ALA A 79 3.58 16.63 13.43
N ALA A 80 2.83 16.88 12.35
CA ALA A 80 2.37 18.22 12.00
C ALA A 80 1.42 18.80 13.06
N ILE A 81 0.47 18.01 13.57
CA ILE A 81 -0.44 18.41 14.65
C ILE A 81 0.35 18.66 15.94
N GLY A 82 1.30 17.79 16.29
CA GLY A 82 2.16 17.94 17.46
C GLY A 82 2.97 19.25 17.41
N TYR A 83 3.60 19.53 16.28
CA TYR A 83 4.32 20.78 16.04
C TYR A 83 3.41 22.00 16.21
N ARG A 84 2.21 21.98 15.61
CA ARG A 84 1.24 23.08 15.75
C ARG A 84 0.80 23.27 17.19
N LEU A 85 0.53 22.18 17.91
CA LEU A 85 0.10 22.23 19.30
C LEU A 85 1.18 22.84 20.20
N GLU A 86 2.44 22.40 20.05
CA GLU A 86 3.58 22.95 20.78
C GLU A 86 3.76 24.45 20.53
N HIS A 87 3.63 24.88 19.28
CA HIS A 87 3.76 26.29 18.90
C HIS A 87 2.58 27.15 19.36
N VAL A 88 1.36 26.60 19.40
CA VAL A 88 0.19 27.28 19.97
C VAL A 88 0.30 27.38 21.49
N ILE A 89 0.83 26.36 22.18
CA ILE A 89 1.06 26.41 23.63
C ILE A 89 2.15 27.43 23.97
N SER A 90 3.28 27.41 23.24
CA SER A 90 4.39 28.35 23.39
C SER A 90 3.96 29.80 23.07
N LYS A 91 3.23 29.99 21.96
CA LYS A 91 2.63 31.30 21.65
C LYS A 91 1.58 31.69 22.67
N GLY A 92 0.70 30.81 23.14
CA GLY A 92 -0.32 31.14 24.14
C GLY A 92 0.25 31.67 25.46
N HIS A 93 1.48 31.28 25.80
CA HIS A 93 2.23 31.84 26.93
C HIS A 93 2.73 33.28 26.66
N ILE A 94 3.22 33.55 25.45
CA ILE A 94 3.67 34.89 25.01
C ILE A 94 2.46 35.81 24.73
N ASP A 95 1.37 35.23 24.23
CA ASP A 95 0.25 35.92 23.63
C ASP A 95 -0.79 36.29 24.71
N LYS A 96 -0.82 35.63 25.88
CA LYS A 96 -1.51 36.17 27.09
C LYS A 96 -1.13 37.62 27.42
N THR A 97 0.13 37.98 27.18
CA THR A 97 0.65 39.33 27.39
C THR A 97 0.19 40.32 26.30
N SER A 98 -0.12 39.87 25.08
CA SER A 98 -0.65 40.69 23.98
C SER A 98 -2.17 40.59 23.75
N TYR A 99 -2.84 39.56 24.28
CA TYR A 99 -4.26 39.26 24.10
C TYR A 99 -5.18 40.31 24.74
N PHE A 100 -4.72 41.01 25.78
CA PHE A 100 -5.46 42.15 26.34
C PHE A 100 -5.57 43.31 25.34
N ALA A 101 -4.60 43.44 24.42
CA ALA A 101 -4.54 44.55 23.47
C ALA A 101 -5.28 44.30 22.14
N LYS A 102 -5.50 43.04 21.74
CA LYS A 102 -6.02 42.67 20.39
C LYS A 102 -7.43 42.07 20.38
N SER A 103 -8.16 42.09 21.49
CA SER A 103 -9.49 41.46 21.64
C SER A 103 -10.56 41.99 20.68
N LYS A 104 -10.38 43.18 20.11
CA LYS A 104 -11.40 43.89 19.33
C LYS A 104 -11.54 43.45 17.86
N GLU A 105 -10.62 42.62 17.33
CA GLU A 105 -10.51 42.35 15.89
C GLU A 105 -10.81 40.89 15.48
N ARG A 106 -11.00 39.98 16.46
CA ARG A 106 -10.99 38.51 16.27
C ARG A 106 -12.33 37.84 15.89
N THR A 107 -13.46 38.52 16.06
CA THR A 107 -14.79 37.86 16.01
C THR A 107 -15.19 37.31 14.62
N TYR A 108 -14.63 37.82 13.51
CA TYR A 108 -14.99 37.39 12.15
C TYR A 108 -14.16 36.20 11.62
N GLN A 109 -12.95 35.98 12.15
CA GLN A 109 -12.09 34.86 11.75
C GLN A 109 -12.37 33.57 12.53
N ASP A 110 -12.89 33.67 13.76
CA ASP A 110 -13.18 32.50 14.63
C ASP A 110 -14.21 31.55 14.00
N VAL A 111 -15.30 32.08 13.44
CA VAL A 111 -16.40 31.28 12.87
C VAL A 111 -15.94 30.39 11.70
N LYS A 112 -14.96 30.83 10.90
CA LYS A 112 -14.49 30.09 9.72
C LYS A 112 -13.46 29.00 10.07
N ILE A 113 -12.71 29.20 11.15
CA ILE A 113 -11.70 28.26 11.65
C ILE A 113 -12.37 27.12 12.43
N GLU A 114 -13.42 27.45 13.18
CA GLU A 114 -14.20 26.47 13.95
C GLU A 114 -14.90 25.45 13.04
N ASP A 115 -15.43 25.89 11.90
CA ASP A 115 -16.11 25.04 10.90
C ASP A 115 -15.13 24.06 10.19
N THR A 116 -13.90 24.52 9.94
CA THR A 116 -12.86 23.69 9.31
C THR A 116 -12.27 22.68 10.31
N CYS A 117 -12.05 23.09 11.56
CA CYS A 117 -11.59 22.23 12.66
C CYS A 117 -12.62 21.16 13.04
N PHE A 118 -13.91 21.49 12.98
CA PHE A 118 -14.99 20.53 13.25
C PHE A 118 -14.99 19.39 12.21
N LYS A 119 -14.87 19.72 10.91
CA LYS A 119 -14.76 18.72 9.84
C LYS A 119 -13.56 17.81 9.97
N GLU A 120 -12.40 18.34 10.34
CA GLU A 120 -11.19 17.52 10.55
C GLU A 120 -11.34 16.55 11.73
N LYS A 121 -12.00 16.98 12.83
CA LYS A 121 -12.29 16.11 13.98
C LYS A 121 -13.27 15.00 13.63
N GLU A 122 -14.25 15.28 12.78
CA GLU A 122 -15.22 14.30 12.32
C GLU A 122 -14.54 13.17 11.52
N ILE A 123 -13.67 13.54 10.57
CA ILE A 123 -12.87 12.60 9.77
C ILE A 123 -11.96 11.76 10.67
N PHE A 124 -11.30 12.38 11.65
CA PHE A 124 -10.44 11.66 12.59
C PHE A 124 -11.21 10.67 13.46
N TYR A 125 -12.39 11.05 13.95
CA TYR A 125 -13.22 10.18 14.79
C TYR A 125 -13.77 8.98 14.02
N GLU A 126 -14.13 9.20 12.76
CA GLU A 126 -14.58 8.15 11.86
C GLU A 126 -13.46 7.14 11.58
N PHE A 127 -12.24 7.64 11.35
CA PHE A 127 -11.04 6.82 11.17
C PHE A 127 -10.71 5.97 12.40
N VAL A 128 -10.66 6.57 13.60
CA VAL A 128 -10.43 5.85 14.86
C VAL A 128 -11.52 4.79 15.10
N THR A 129 -12.77 5.09 14.75
CA THR A 129 -13.88 4.14 14.87
C THR A 129 -13.72 2.97 13.89
N CYS A 130 -13.28 3.22 12.66
CA CYS A 130 -13.00 2.19 11.68
C CYS A 130 -11.88 1.25 12.15
N LEU A 131 -10.77 1.78 12.66
CA LEU A 131 -9.67 1.00 13.23
C LEU A 131 -10.12 0.10 14.39
N ARG A 132 -10.91 0.66 15.31
CA ARG A 132 -11.43 -0.10 16.46
C ARG A 132 -12.36 -1.22 16.03
N LYS A 133 -13.23 -0.99 15.04
CA LYS A 133 -14.10 -2.03 14.47
C LYS A 133 -13.29 -3.13 13.79
N HIS A 134 -12.26 -2.77 13.03
CA HIS A 134 -11.38 -3.74 12.39
C HIS A 134 -10.64 -4.61 13.41
N GLN A 135 -10.10 -4.01 14.48
CA GLN A 135 -9.47 -4.76 15.57
C GLN A 135 -10.44 -5.70 16.29
N LEU A 136 -11.68 -5.29 16.50
CA LEU A 136 -12.72 -6.14 17.09
C LEU A 136 -13.06 -7.31 16.17
N ALA A 137 -13.19 -7.08 14.85
CA ALA A 137 -13.45 -8.13 13.88
C ALA A 137 -12.30 -9.16 13.82
N ILE A 138 -11.05 -8.70 13.86
CA ILE A 138 -9.87 -9.58 13.95
C ILE A 138 -9.96 -10.45 15.21
N LYS A 139 -10.23 -9.85 16.37
CA LYS A 139 -10.36 -10.59 17.64
C LYS A 139 -11.51 -11.60 17.63
N PHE A 140 -12.61 -11.29 16.93
CA PHE A 140 -13.76 -12.18 16.80
C PHE A 140 -13.41 -13.43 15.98
N VAL A 141 -12.71 -13.27 14.86
CA VAL A 141 -12.24 -14.40 14.02
C VAL A 141 -11.28 -15.31 14.79
N PHE A 142 -10.46 -14.75 15.68
CA PHE A 142 -9.55 -15.52 16.55
C PHE A 142 -10.23 -16.16 17.78
N LEU A 143 -11.49 -15.82 18.09
CA LEU A 143 -12.26 -16.42 19.20
C LEU A 143 -13.19 -17.56 18.76
N GLU A 144 -13.40 -17.74 17.46
CA GLU A 144 -14.19 -18.84 16.87
C GLU A 144 -13.33 -20.08 16.48
N TYR A 145 -12.06 -20.11 16.88
CA TYR A 145 -11.13 -21.25 16.77
C TYR A 145 -10.56 -21.60 18.15
#